data_AF-A0A5M3MYU4-F1
#
_entry.id   AF-A0A5M3MYU4-F1
#
_cell.length_a   1.000
_cell.length_b   1.000
_cell.length_c   1.000
_cell.angle_alpha   90.00
_cell.angle_beta   90.00
_cell.angle_gamma   90.00
#
_symmetry.space_group_name_H-M   'P 1'
#
loop_
_entity.id
_entity.type
_entity.pdbx_description
1 polymer ?
#
loop_
_entity_poly.entity_id
_entity_poly.type
_entity_poly.pdbx_seq_one_letter_code
_entity_poly.pdbx_strand_id
1 'polypeptide(L)'
;MSEAKFQKAVDYVQNLPKGGPTQLSTDEQLEFYKYYKQATVGDVNTARPGMLDFTGKAKWDAWESVKGTSQEEAREKYVKKLIEVLERNNSTDPILAELK
;
A
#
# COMPACT_ATOMS: atom_id res chain seq x y z
N MET A 1 -0.78 2.74 15.09
CA MET A 1 -1.63 1.62 14.56
C MET A 1 -1.07 0.26 14.95
N SER A 2 -1.89 -0.80 15.09
CA SER A 2 -1.37 -2.13 15.42
C SER A 2 -0.78 -2.87 14.22
N GLU A 3 0.29 -3.64 14.46
CA GLU A 3 0.92 -4.48 13.43
C GLU A 3 -0.05 -5.53 12.85
N ALA A 4 -0.93 -6.08 13.69
CA ALA A 4 -1.95 -7.02 13.26
C ALA A 4 -2.95 -6.42 12.26
N LYS A 5 -3.39 -5.17 12.46
CA LYS A 5 -4.28 -4.48 11.50
C LYS A 5 -3.56 -4.24 10.17
N PHE A 6 -2.29 -3.86 10.22
CA PHE A 6 -1.48 -3.68 9.02
C PHE A 6 -1.30 -5.00 8.26
N GLN A 7 -0.95 -6.10 8.94
CA GLN A 7 -0.75 -7.38 8.28
C GLN A 7 -2.04 -7.88 7.61
N LYS A 8 -3.18 -7.77 8.29
CA LYS A 8 -4.50 -8.07 7.70
C LYS A 8 -4.77 -7.25 6.44
N ALA A 9 -4.48 -5.95 6.47
CA ALA A 9 -4.65 -5.09 5.30
C ALA A 9 -3.72 -5.49 4.14
N VAL A 10 -2.47 -5.86 4.43
CA VAL A 10 -1.51 -6.36 3.44
C VAL A 10 -2.03 -7.65 2.80
N ASP A 11 -2.43 -8.62 3.62
CA ASP A 11 -2.94 -9.91 3.15
C ASP A 11 -4.17 -9.71 2.27
N TYR A 12 -5.06 -8.80 2.65
CA TYR A 12 -6.23 -8.46 1.85
C TYR A 12 -5.87 -7.88 0.48
N VAL A 13 -5.04 -6.83 0.45
CA VAL A 13 -4.63 -6.17 -0.80
C VAL A 13 -3.90 -7.13 -1.75
N GLN A 14 -3.08 -8.04 -1.22
CA GLN A 14 -2.37 -9.04 -2.02
C GLN A 14 -3.30 -10.09 -2.65
N ASN A 15 -4.42 -10.38 -2.00
CA ASN A 15 -5.38 -11.40 -2.42
C ASN A 15 -6.63 -10.82 -3.12
N LEU A 16 -6.64 -9.52 -3.43
CA LEU A 16 -7.74 -8.91 -4.17
C LEU A 16 -7.93 -9.60 -5.54
N PRO A 17 -9.14 -10.13 -5.83
CA PRO A 17 -9.39 -10.81 -7.10
C PRO A 17 -9.33 -9.81 -8.26
N LYS A 18 -8.57 -10.16 -9.30
CA LYS A 18 -8.55 -9.38 -10.55
C LYS A 18 -9.95 -9.35 -11.15
N GLY A 19 -10.49 -8.15 -11.35
CA GLY A 19 -11.86 -7.98 -11.86
C GLY A 19 -12.96 -8.08 -10.81
N GLY A 20 -12.61 -8.16 -9.52
CA GLY A 20 -13.57 -8.10 -8.42
C GLY A 20 -14.21 -6.72 -8.23
N PRO A 21 -15.12 -6.58 -7.25
CA PRO A 21 -15.85 -5.35 -6.97
C PRO A 21 -14.96 -4.23 -6.41
N THR A 22 -13.85 -4.58 -5.77
CA THR A 22 -12.83 -3.63 -5.32
C THR A 22 -11.65 -3.68 -6.28
N GLN A 23 -11.48 -2.60 -7.04
CA GLN A 23 -10.38 -2.46 -7.99
C GLN A 23 -9.44 -1.32 -7.59
N LEU A 24 -8.14 -1.58 -7.73
CA LEU A 24 -7.08 -0.62 -7.49
C LEU A 24 -6.61 -0.03 -8.81
N SER A 25 -6.56 1.29 -8.90
CA SER A 25 -5.84 1.97 -9.97
C SER A 25 -4.33 1.72 -9.87
N THR A 26 -3.59 1.97 -10.95
CA THR A 26 -2.13 1.87 -10.93
C THR A 26 -1.52 2.77 -9.85
N ASP A 27 -2.04 3.99 -9.67
CA ASP A 27 -1.56 4.92 -8.65
C ASP A 27 -1.84 4.40 -7.24
N GLU A 28 -3.00 3.80 -7.00
CA GLU A 28 -3.33 3.15 -5.72
C GLU A 28 -2.39 1.97 -5.44
N GLN A 29 -2.07 1.16 -6.45
CA GLN A 29 -1.08 0.08 -6.29
C GLN A 29 0.31 0.61 -5.92
N LEU A 30 0.74 1.74 -6.50
CA LEU A 30 2.00 2.40 -6.15
C LEU A 30 1.96 3.02 -4.74
N GLU A 31 0.82 3.56 -4.31
CA GLU A 31 0.62 4.02 -2.94
C GLU A 31 0.70 2.89 -1.91
N PHE A 32 0.05 1.76 -2.16
CA PHE A 32 0.21 0.59 -1.30
C PHE A 32 1.65 0.09 -1.30
N TYR A 33 2.31 0.04 -2.46
CA TYR A 33 3.70 -0.38 -2.56
C TYR A 33 4.63 0.51 -1.71
N LYS A 34 4.56 1.84 -1.86
CA LYS A 34 5.48 2.74 -1.14
C LYS A 34 5.32 2.65 0.37
N TYR A 35 4.07 2.61 0.88
CA TYR A 35 3.83 2.50 2.31
C TYR A 35 4.16 1.11 2.84
N TYR A 36 3.93 0.04 2.07
CA TYR A 36 4.35 -1.30 2.45
C TYR A 36 5.87 -1.39 2.60
N LYS A 37 6.62 -0.88 1.62
CA LYS A 37 8.09 -0.85 1.67
C LYS A 37 8.60 -0.02 2.82
N GLN A 38 8.04 1.17 3.03
CA GLN A 38 8.41 2.04 4.15
C GLN A 38 8.08 1.41 5.50
N ALA A 39 6.93 0.75 5.64
CA ALA A 39 6.51 0.07 6.87
C ALA A 39 7.39 -1.13 7.24
N THR A 40 7.88 -1.87 6.25
CA THR A 40 8.59 -3.15 6.46
C THR A 40 10.11 -3.03 6.41
N VAL A 41 10.63 -2.13 5.56
CA VAL A 41 12.07 -1.94 5.35
C VAL A 41 12.54 -0.60 5.93
N GLY A 42 11.67 0.41 6.00
CA GLY A 42 12.07 1.79 6.26
C GLY A 42 12.47 2.49 4.95
N ASP A 43 13.38 3.46 5.08
CA ASP A 43 13.86 4.25 3.95
C ASP A 43 14.47 3.38 2.84
N VAL A 44 14.26 3.81 1.59
CA VAL A 44 14.81 3.14 0.42
C VAL A 44 16.34 3.04 0.49
N ASN A 45 16.83 1.83 0.27
CA ASN A 45 18.23 1.43 0.47
C ASN A 45 18.82 0.70 -0.73
N THR A 46 18.18 0.83 -1.89
CA THR A 46 18.59 0.19 -3.16
C THR A 46 18.86 1.23 -4.21
N ALA A 47 19.71 0.91 -5.19
CA ALA A 47 19.93 1.77 -6.33
C ALA A 47 18.66 1.90 -7.17
N ARG A 48 18.44 3.10 -7.72
CA ARG A 48 17.32 3.37 -8.61
C ARG A 48 17.45 2.55 -9.91
N PRO A 49 16.40 1.83 -10.35
CA PRO A 49 16.44 1.07 -11.59
C PRO A 49 16.77 1.90 -12.83
N GLY A 50 17.32 1.24 -13.86
CA GLY A 50 17.72 1.87 -15.12
C GLY A 50 16.54 2.40 -15.94
N MET A 51 16.81 3.29 -16.90
CA MET A 51 15.78 4.02 -17.65
C MET A 51 14.80 3.16 -18.45
N LEU A 52 15.16 1.92 -18.79
CA LEU A 52 14.31 0.98 -19.53
C LEU A 52 13.37 0.16 -18.64
N ASP A 53 13.61 0.12 -17.33
CA ASP A 53 12.73 -0.56 -16.36
C ASP A 53 11.70 0.44 -15.81
N PHE A 54 10.69 0.76 -16.60
CA PHE A 54 9.66 1.73 -16.24
C PHE A 54 8.89 1.36 -14.96
N THR A 55 8.58 0.07 -14.78
CA THR A 55 7.83 -0.41 -13.62
C THR A 55 8.66 -0.38 -12.34
N GLY A 56 9.90 -0.89 -12.40
CA GLY A 56 10.83 -0.83 -11.27
C GLY A 56 11.13 0.61 -10.88
N LYS A 57 11.36 1.48 -11.87
CA LYS A 57 11.56 2.92 -11.67
C LYS A 57 10.37 3.57 -10.97
N ALA A 58 9.13 3.32 -11.42
CA ALA A 58 7.93 3.89 -10.79
C ALA A 58 7.75 3.42 -9.34
N LYS A 59 7.97 2.13 -9.06
CA LYS A 59 7.95 1.58 -7.71
C LYS A 59 9.01 2.21 -6.81
N TRP A 60 10.24 2.31 -7.31
CA TRP A 60 11.35 2.90 -6.59
C TRP A 60 11.08 4.38 -6.29
N ASP A 61 10.63 5.15 -7.29
CA ASP A 61 10.30 6.58 -7.14
C ASP A 61 9.18 6.78 -6.11
N ALA A 62 8.16 5.91 -6.12
CA ALA A 62 7.09 5.96 -5.12
C ALA A 62 7.64 5.68 -3.71
N TRP A 63 8.55 4.72 -3.52
CA TRP A 63 9.15 4.42 -2.22
C TRP A 63 10.09 5.55 -1.74
N GLU A 64 10.95 6.08 -2.61
CA GLU A 64 11.80 7.25 -2.27
C GLU A 64 10.95 8.47 -1.86
N SER A 65 9.77 8.67 -2.47
CA SER A 65 8.89 9.81 -2.16
C SER A 65 8.38 9.86 -0.71
N VAL A 66 8.45 8.76 0.03
CA VAL A 66 8.00 8.66 1.43
C VAL A 66 9.15 8.47 2.42
N LYS A 67 10.39 8.67 1.98
CA LYS A 67 11.58 8.63 2.83
C LYS A 67 11.44 9.56 4.05
N GLY A 68 11.92 9.10 5.21
CA GLY A 68 11.79 9.79 6.49
C GLY A 68 10.44 9.57 7.19
N THR A 69 9.45 8.96 6.55
CA THR A 69 8.22 8.53 7.21
C THR A 69 8.52 7.38 8.16
N SER A 70 8.06 7.44 9.41
CA SER A 70 8.29 6.35 10.36
C SER A 70 7.58 5.06 9.91
N GLN A 71 8.08 3.90 10.33
CA GLN A 71 7.42 2.62 10.02
C GLN A 71 6.00 2.56 10.60
N GLU A 72 5.75 3.17 11.75
CA GLU A 72 4.41 3.26 12.33
C GLU A 72 3.50 4.09 11.44
N GLU A 73 3.91 5.31 11.08
CA GLU A 73 3.13 6.22 10.22
C GLU A 73 2.85 5.61 8.85
N ALA A 74 3.82 4.88 8.26
CA ALA A 74 3.64 4.17 7.01
C ALA A 74 2.56 3.08 7.11
N ARG A 75 2.51 2.33 8.23
CA ARG A 75 1.43 1.35 8.48
C ARG A 75 0.07 2.03 8.58
N GLU A 76 -0.01 3.18 9.23
CA GLU A 76 -1.27 3.93 9.34
C GLU A 76 -1.76 4.41 7.98
N LYS A 77 -0.86 5.00 7.18
CA LYS A 77 -1.18 5.46 5.82
C LYS A 77 -1.61 4.31 4.92
N TYR A 78 -0.98 3.14 5.03
CA TYR A 78 -1.38 1.95 4.28
C TYR A 78 -2.82 1.53 4.61
N VAL A 79 -3.14 1.38 5.90
CA VAL A 79 -4.49 0.95 6.34
C VAL A 79 -5.53 2.01 5.99
N LYS A 80 -5.22 3.29 6.20
CA LYS A 80 -6.10 4.40 5.83
C LYS A 80 -6.45 4.37 4.35
N LYS A 81 -5.45 4.14 3.48
CA LYS A 81 -5.68 4.04 2.04
C LYS A 81 -6.61 2.88 1.68
N LEU A 82 -6.48 1.74 2.36
CA LEU A 82 -7.39 0.61 2.14
C LEU A 82 -8.83 0.94 2.56
N ILE A 83 -9.02 1.60 3.70
CA ILE A 83 -10.34 2.06 4.13
C ILE A 83 -10.96 3.00 3.07
N GLU A 84 -10.21 3.99 2.59
CA GLU A 84 -10.67 4.92 1.55
C GLU A 84 -11.09 4.19 0.26
N VAL A 85 -10.29 3.21 -0.19
CA VAL A 85 -10.61 2.38 -1.36
C VAL A 85 -11.89 1.58 -1.14
N LEU A 86 -12.04 0.93 0.01
CA LEU A 86 -13.21 0.11 0.32
C LEU A 86 -14.48 0.93 0.40
N GLU A 87 -14.42 2.10 1.04
CA GLU A 87 -15.55 3.04 1.13
C GLU A 87 -15.94 3.59 -0.25
N ARG A 88 -14.96 3.99 -1.07
CA ARG A 88 -15.19 4.46 -2.44
C ARG A 88 -15.91 3.41 -3.30
N ASN A 89 -15.61 2.14 -3.11
CA ASN A 89 -16.24 1.04 -3.83
C ASN A 89 -17.54 0.54 -3.18
N ASN A 90 -18.05 1.22 -2.13
CA ASN A 90 -19.19 0.77 -1.32
C ASN A 90 -19.06 -0.70 -0.88
N SER A 91 -17.84 -1.11 -0.52
CA SER A 91 -17.56 -2.49 -0.17
C SER A 91 -18.34 -2.89 1.08
N THR A 92 -18.98 -4.05 1.03
CA THR A 92 -19.64 -4.69 2.17
C THR A 92 -18.74 -5.72 2.86
N ASP A 93 -17.45 -5.73 2.50
CA ASP A 93 -16.48 -6.66 3.06
C ASP A 93 -16.31 -6.44 4.57
N PRO A 94 -16.45 -7.48 5.42
CA PRO A 94 -16.29 -7.37 6.87
C PRO A 94 -14.95 -6.75 7.29
N ILE A 95 -13.90 -6.86 6.47
CA ILE A 95 -12.59 -6.29 6.79
C ILE A 95 -12.67 -4.78 7.02
N LEU A 96 -13.58 -4.07 6.35
CA LEU A 96 -13.74 -2.62 6.53
C LEU A 96 -14.08 -2.27 7.98
N ALA A 97 -14.94 -3.05 8.62
CA ALA A 97 -15.31 -2.85 10.03
C ALA A 97 -14.16 -3.19 10.98
N GLU A 98 -13.30 -4.16 10.63
CA GLU A 98 -12.14 -4.54 11.44
C GLU A 98 -10.99 -3.51 11.37
N LEU A 99 -10.87 -2.81 10.24
CA LEU A 99 -9.82 -1.82 10.03
C LEU A 99 -10.14 -0.47 10.69
N LYS A 100 -11.42 -0.09 10.76
CA LYS A 100 -11.91 1.05 11.54
C LYS A 100 -11.58 0.90 13.03
#